data_AF-A0A965CGI0-F1
#
_entry.id   AF-A0A965CGI0-F1
#
_cell.length_a   1.000
_cell.length_b   1.000
_cell.length_c   1.000
_cell.angle_alpha   90.00
_cell.angle_beta   90.00
_cell.angle_gamma   90.00
#
_symmetry.space_group_name_H-M   'P 1'
#
loop_
_entity.id
_entity.type
_entity.pdbx_description
1 polymer ?
#
loop_
_entity_poly.entity_id
_entity_poly.type
_entity_poly.pdbx_seq_one_letter_code
_entity_poly.pdbx_strand_id
1 'polypeptide(L)'
;MRGTRIQRIRVSADVPVNVKNLTFVDTASVTWAVTLDPATEAAELSATASGGGGGGTSDHALLSHLSWSSSGHTGTANRVAGFNGSGAATYYNGADIVGFVATHAGDLVYGDGAGSSTRLPIGTANRILLSTGTAPSWATPSDVRAALDLEVGVDVQAYDADLTALAGLGNGLPYRSGGTWGAYSLGTGLQTSGSSIQLDPTVYQPLDSDLTALAALSSTGLIARTGSGTVSARSVAVGSGLLIANGDGVSGNPTITLDATAPSPAVAVTRMVRAQPVSNTVQWDGDTGFSTGVGTTLTQYLTDTLVGIQAAILNANSNWPVRTNVANYRIGHKGTLKVRFRSDSGGTSNHRWWIGYQVSAGTGSTPSGQGCGLNYDPAISANWQAYAYDGTTITRTDTGLAYASNTQYYAQVRTDGSGVYVKVWVAGTSEPSETSHTTNLPASSTNMYQMSVCFRTAAGTTTIVFFGQQYAAEILNA
;
A
#
# COMPACT_ATOMS: atom_id res chain seq x y z
N MET A 1 54.96 109.80 -76.57
CA MET A 1 55.90 110.18 -77.63
C MET A 1 55.53 111.57 -78.12
N ARG A 2 56.48 112.52 -78.12
CA ARG A 2 56.26 113.90 -78.56
C ARG A 2 55.88 113.88 -80.04
N GLY A 3 54.66 114.30 -80.36
CA GLY A 3 54.13 114.36 -81.73
C GLY A 3 55.03 115.20 -82.63
N THR A 4 55.56 114.54 -83.64
CA THR A 4 56.34 115.09 -84.75
C THR A 4 55.58 116.27 -85.35
N ARG A 5 56.22 117.45 -85.37
CA ARG A 5 55.72 118.64 -86.07
C ARG A 5 55.49 118.29 -87.54
N ILE A 6 54.25 118.36 -88.00
CA ILE A 6 53.90 118.27 -89.42
C ILE A 6 54.57 119.43 -90.14
N GLN A 7 55.47 119.12 -91.07
CA GLN A 7 56.08 120.09 -91.97
C GLN A 7 54.97 120.75 -92.81
N ARG A 8 54.90 122.08 -92.75
CA ARG A 8 54.07 122.90 -93.66
C ARG A 8 54.53 122.65 -95.09
N ILE A 9 53.73 121.97 -95.90
CA ILE A 9 53.89 121.89 -97.35
C ILE A 9 53.34 123.20 -97.93
N ARG A 10 54.21 124.09 -98.42
CA ARG A 10 53.80 125.23 -99.26
C ARG A 10 53.83 124.77 -100.71
N VAL A 11 52.68 124.76 -101.38
CA VAL A 11 52.57 124.53 -102.82
C VAL A 11 52.68 125.90 -103.51
N SER A 12 53.66 126.07 -104.40
CA SER A 12 53.83 127.29 -105.21
C SER A 12 52.76 127.31 -106.30
N ALA A 13 52.07 128.45 -106.43
CA ALA A 13 51.07 128.68 -107.47
C ALA A 13 51.75 128.64 -108.84
N ASP A 14 51.40 127.62 -109.64
CA ASP A 14 51.37 127.66 -111.12
C ASP A 14 50.98 126.30 -111.75
N VAL A 15 50.52 125.31 -110.95
CA VAL A 15 49.83 124.11 -111.47
C VAL A 15 48.67 123.74 -110.53
N PRO A 16 47.43 123.54 -111.02
CA PRO A 16 46.34 123.03 -110.18
C PRO A 16 46.61 121.58 -109.79
N VAL A 17 47.00 121.33 -108.55
CA VAL A 17 47.16 119.97 -108.02
C VAL A 17 45.86 119.57 -107.33
N ASN A 18 45.14 118.63 -107.94
CA ASN A 18 43.96 118.00 -107.36
C ASN A 18 44.44 116.99 -106.29
N VAL A 19 44.67 117.44 -105.06
CA VAL A 19 45.12 116.58 -103.93
C VAL A 19 43.94 115.75 -103.46
N LYS A 20 43.60 114.72 -104.21
CA LYS A 20 42.38 113.92 -103.96
C LYS A 20 42.57 112.80 -102.93
N ASN A 21 43.77 112.57 -102.39
CA ASN A 21 44.01 111.57 -101.35
C ASN A 21 45.22 111.96 -100.48
N LEU A 22 44.98 112.54 -99.30
CA LEU A 22 45.97 112.61 -98.23
C LEU A 22 45.80 111.34 -97.37
N THR A 23 46.54 110.29 -97.69
CA THR A 23 46.46 109.03 -96.94
C THR A 23 47.38 109.10 -95.72
N PHE A 24 46.81 109.23 -94.52
CA PHE A 24 47.55 109.01 -93.28
C PHE A 24 47.61 107.50 -93.04
N VAL A 25 48.79 106.90 -93.18
CA VAL A 25 49.01 105.50 -92.79
C VAL A 25 49.25 105.47 -91.28
N ASP A 26 48.21 105.17 -90.51
CA ASP A 26 48.37 104.70 -89.13
C ASP A 26 48.20 103.18 -89.11
N THR A 27 49.04 102.52 -88.32
CA THR A 27 49.12 101.08 -88.06
C THR A 27 47.90 100.49 -87.33
N ALA A 28 46.90 101.30 -86.97
CA ALA A 28 45.65 100.83 -86.40
C ALA A 28 44.49 101.09 -87.37
N SER A 29 43.67 100.06 -87.59
CA SER A 29 42.51 99.97 -88.48
C SER A 29 41.40 101.00 -88.17
N VAL A 30 41.69 102.28 -88.38
CA VAL A 30 40.73 103.39 -88.31
C VAL A 30 40.73 104.07 -89.66
N THR A 31 39.59 104.03 -90.35
CA THR A 31 39.40 104.77 -91.60
C THR A 31 39.03 106.20 -91.24
N TRP A 32 39.94 107.13 -91.47
CA TRP A 32 39.70 108.57 -91.30
C TRP A 32 39.24 109.14 -92.64
N ALA A 33 38.01 109.68 -92.68
CA ALA A 33 37.51 110.42 -93.83
C ALA A 33 37.58 111.91 -93.52
N VAL A 34 38.30 112.67 -94.35
CA VAL A 34 38.29 114.14 -94.33
C VAL A 34 37.46 114.59 -95.52
N THR A 35 36.30 115.20 -95.24
CA THR A 35 35.48 115.85 -96.26
C THR A 35 35.81 117.34 -96.24
N LEU A 36 36.31 117.86 -97.36
CA LEU A 36 36.56 119.28 -97.54
C LEU A 36 35.31 119.90 -98.17
N ASP A 37 34.68 120.84 -97.48
CA ASP A 37 33.63 121.66 -98.07
C ASP A 37 34.27 122.84 -98.81
N PRO A 38 34.21 122.88 -100.16
CA PRO A 38 34.87 123.92 -100.94
C PRO A 38 34.24 125.31 -100.75
N ALA A 39 33.09 125.44 -100.09
CA ALA A 39 32.43 126.72 -99.85
C ALA A 39 32.90 127.42 -98.56
N THR A 40 33.44 126.69 -97.59
CA THR A 40 33.69 127.23 -96.23
C THR A 40 35.15 127.12 -95.77
N GLU A 41 36.04 126.51 -96.57
CA GLU A 41 37.45 126.22 -96.21
C GLU A 41 37.62 125.49 -94.86
N ALA A 42 36.56 124.82 -94.37
CA ALA A 42 36.58 124.03 -93.16
C ALA A 42 36.79 122.54 -93.48
N ALA A 43 37.57 121.85 -92.64
CA ALA A 43 37.79 120.42 -92.72
C ALA A 43 37.24 119.76 -91.44
N GLU A 44 36.17 118.97 -91.58
CA GLU A 44 35.71 118.10 -90.49
C GLU A 44 36.41 116.74 -90.57
N LEU A 45 36.97 116.31 -89.44
CA LEU A 45 37.64 115.02 -89.28
C LEU A 45 36.71 114.08 -88.51
N SER A 46 36.17 113.06 -89.19
CA SER A 46 35.33 112.03 -88.58
C SER A 46 36.05 110.69 -88.55
N ALA A 47 36.01 110.01 -87.40
CA ALA A 47 36.50 108.65 -87.21
C ALA A 47 35.39 107.72 -86.77
N THR A 48 35.13 106.68 -87.56
CA THR A 48 34.30 105.54 -87.18
C THR A 48 35.23 104.40 -86.75
N ALA A 49 35.23 104.09 -85.45
CA ALA A 49 35.91 102.91 -84.94
C ALA A 49 35.04 101.67 -85.18
N SER A 50 35.54 100.68 -85.93
CA SER A 50 34.88 99.37 -86.04
C SER A 50 35.11 98.57 -84.75
N GLY A 51 34.19 98.70 -83.79
CA GLY A 51 34.21 98.00 -82.52
C GLY A 51 33.71 96.56 -82.63
N GLY A 52 34.46 95.62 -82.06
CA GLY A 52 34.19 94.19 -82.03
C GLY A 52 33.02 93.76 -81.14
N GLY A 53 32.68 92.48 -81.25
CA GLY A 53 31.44 91.87 -80.79
C GLY A 53 31.10 92.06 -79.31
N GLY A 54 29.86 92.46 -79.08
CA GLY A 54 29.24 92.67 -77.79
C GLY A 54 28.27 93.83 -77.90
N GLY A 55 27.02 93.55 -78.27
CA GLY A 55 25.96 94.56 -78.49
C GLY A 55 25.54 95.28 -77.21
N GLY A 56 26.45 96.04 -76.62
CA GLY A 56 26.24 96.94 -75.49
C GLY A 56 26.78 98.32 -75.81
N THR A 57 26.06 99.36 -75.38
CA THR A 57 26.44 100.76 -75.54
C THR A 57 27.43 101.19 -74.45
N SER A 58 28.46 101.96 -74.82
CA SER A 58 29.40 102.59 -73.87
C SER A 58 28.93 103.96 -73.39
N ASP A 59 27.72 104.38 -73.77
CA ASP A 59 27.13 105.65 -73.38
C ASP A 59 26.51 105.56 -71.98
N HIS A 60 27.18 106.21 -71.02
CA HIS A 60 26.78 106.21 -69.62
C HIS A 60 25.39 106.86 -69.38
N ALA A 61 24.96 107.76 -70.27
CA ALA A 61 23.65 108.42 -70.17
C ALA A 61 22.48 107.47 -70.47
N LEU A 62 22.70 106.41 -71.27
CA LEU A 62 21.68 105.40 -71.59
C LEU A 62 21.55 104.31 -70.51
N LEU A 63 22.48 104.24 -69.56
CA LEU A 63 22.53 103.20 -68.51
C LEU A 63 22.24 103.73 -67.09
N SER A 64 22.33 105.03 -66.86
CA SER A 64 22.36 105.61 -65.50
C SER A 64 20.99 105.91 -64.87
N HIS A 65 19.88 105.67 -65.58
CA HIS A 65 18.53 106.05 -65.13
C HIS A 65 17.46 104.97 -65.37
N LEU A 66 17.86 103.76 -65.75
CA LEU A 66 16.90 102.67 -65.90
C LEU A 66 16.49 102.18 -64.50
N SER A 67 15.18 102.23 -64.22
CA SER A 67 14.57 101.52 -63.10
C SER A 67 15.06 100.07 -63.12
N TRP A 68 15.27 99.45 -61.96
CA TRP A 68 15.77 98.06 -61.83
C TRP A 68 15.01 97.04 -62.71
N SER A 69 13.75 97.35 -63.06
CA SER A 69 12.90 96.61 -63.99
C SER A 69 13.21 96.73 -65.48
N SER A 70 13.86 97.81 -65.91
CA SER A 70 14.19 98.05 -67.32
C SER A 70 15.66 97.75 -67.66
N SER A 71 16.52 97.51 -66.66
CA SER A 71 17.90 97.04 -66.88
C SER A 71 17.99 95.54 -67.17
N GLY A 72 16.85 94.84 -67.33
CA GLY A 72 16.82 93.38 -67.44
C GLY A 72 17.24 92.66 -66.14
N HIS A 73 17.16 93.33 -64.99
CA HIS A 73 17.45 92.76 -63.67
C HIS A 73 16.21 92.62 -62.78
N THR A 74 15.00 92.70 -63.32
CA THR A 74 13.81 92.26 -62.59
C THR A 74 13.78 90.75 -62.46
N GLY A 75 13.90 90.27 -61.24
CA GLY A 75 13.42 88.95 -60.90
C GLY A 75 11.93 88.82 -61.28
N THR A 76 11.57 87.77 -62.01
CA THR A 76 10.18 87.31 -62.08
C THR A 76 9.82 86.66 -60.74
N ALA A 77 8.53 86.42 -60.46
CA ALA A 77 8.16 85.59 -59.32
C ALA A 77 9.01 84.31 -59.31
N ASN A 78 9.68 84.03 -58.19
CA ASN A 78 10.59 82.89 -57.97
C ASN A 78 12.02 82.96 -58.57
N ARG A 79 12.50 84.13 -59.06
CA ARG A 79 13.89 84.31 -59.50
C ARG A 79 14.51 85.59 -58.94
N VAL A 80 15.79 85.54 -58.58
CA VAL A 80 16.57 86.69 -58.11
C VAL A 80 17.68 86.98 -59.12
N ALA A 81 17.81 88.22 -59.57
CA ALA A 81 18.91 88.62 -60.46
C ALA A 81 20.23 88.70 -59.67
N GLY A 82 21.34 88.27 -60.27
CA GLY A 82 22.67 88.31 -59.65
C GLY A 82 23.82 88.07 -60.63
N PHE A 83 25.01 87.78 -60.13
CA PHE A 83 26.20 87.44 -60.93
C PHE A 83 26.72 86.06 -60.55
N ASN A 84 27.09 85.24 -61.53
CA ASN A 84 27.68 83.91 -61.30
C ASN A 84 29.13 84.00 -60.78
N GLY A 85 29.77 82.84 -60.50
CA GLY A 85 31.14 82.78 -60.00
C GLY A 85 32.22 83.38 -60.91
N SER A 86 31.89 83.64 -62.19
CA SER A 86 32.75 84.33 -63.15
C SER A 86 32.39 85.81 -63.34
N GLY A 87 31.46 86.34 -62.53
CA GLY A 87 31.00 87.72 -62.60
C GLY A 87 30.00 88.03 -63.73
N ALA A 88 29.51 87.02 -64.46
CA ALA A 88 28.51 87.22 -65.51
C ALA A 88 27.09 87.31 -64.92
N ALA A 89 26.27 88.23 -65.45
CA ALA A 89 24.89 88.38 -65.02
C ALA A 89 24.10 87.07 -65.24
N THR A 90 23.38 86.65 -64.21
CA THR A 90 22.58 85.42 -64.18
C THR A 90 21.32 85.63 -63.32
N TYR A 91 20.45 84.62 -63.29
CA TYR A 91 19.31 84.57 -62.40
C TYR A 91 19.40 83.31 -61.55
N TYR A 92 19.18 83.47 -60.26
CA TYR A 92 19.10 82.40 -59.30
C TYR A 92 17.65 82.03 -59.05
N ASN A 93 17.33 80.75 -59.20
CA ASN A 93 16.06 80.18 -58.75
C ASN A 93 16.15 79.82 -57.25
N GLY A 94 15.06 79.32 -56.66
CA GLY A 94 15.04 78.93 -55.25
C GLY A 94 16.11 77.91 -54.86
N ALA A 95 16.41 76.93 -55.73
CA ALA A 95 17.44 75.93 -55.47
C ALA A 95 18.86 76.52 -55.51
N ASP A 96 19.12 77.43 -56.44
CA ASP A 96 20.41 78.13 -56.52
C ASP A 96 20.68 78.96 -55.26
N ILE A 97 19.62 79.63 -54.74
CA ILE A 97 19.70 80.44 -53.51
C ILE A 97 19.97 79.55 -52.29
N VAL A 98 19.29 78.41 -52.18
CA VAL A 98 19.57 77.45 -51.10
C VAL A 98 20.98 76.89 -51.22
N GLY A 99 21.48 76.67 -52.44
CA GLY A 99 22.83 76.17 -52.74
C GLY A 99 23.96 77.12 -52.32
N PHE A 100 23.69 78.41 -52.09
CA PHE A 100 24.68 79.32 -51.48
C PHE A 100 24.95 79.00 -50.01
N VAL A 101 23.97 78.43 -49.32
CA VAL A 101 24.04 78.15 -47.88
C VAL A 101 24.27 76.66 -47.63
N ALA A 102 23.56 75.77 -48.34
CA ALA A 102 23.72 74.32 -48.28
C ALA A 102 24.83 73.86 -49.24
N THR A 103 26.08 73.89 -48.76
CA THR A 103 27.29 73.65 -49.58
C THR A 103 27.67 72.16 -49.70
N HIS A 104 27.09 71.29 -48.88
CA HIS A 104 27.33 69.84 -48.87
C HIS A 104 26.03 69.05 -48.95
N ALA A 105 26.09 67.84 -49.51
CA ALA A 105 24.96 66.92 -49.50
C ALA A 105 24.51 66.62 -48.06
N GLY A 106 23.19 66.68 -47.83
CA GLY A 106 22.57 66.44 -46.52
C GLY A 106 22.64 67.61 -45.53
N ASP A 107 23.16 68.76 -45.93
CA ASP A 107 23.01 69.99 -45.16
C ASP A 107 21.54 70.38 -45.03
N LEU A 108 21.18 70.91 -43.86
CA LEU A 108 19.86 71.46 -43.59
C LEU A 108 19.98 72.97 -43.39
N VAL A 109 19.07 73.73 -44.00
CA VAL A 109 18.95 75.17 -43.76
C VAL A 109 17.73 75.39 -42.87
N TYR A 110 17.90 76.15 -41.79
CA TYR A 110 16.83 76.46 -40.85
C TYR A 110 16.83 77.94 -40.49
N GLY A 111 15.68 78.49 -40.13
CA GLY A 111 15.58 79.87 -39.65
C GLY A 111 16.12 79.99 -38.23
N ASP A 112 16.91 81.02 -37.94
CA ASP A 112 17.54 81.22 -36.63
C ASP A 112 16.66 81.97 -35.61
N GLY A 113 15.42 82.29 -35.98
CA GLY A 113 14.49 83.06 -35.16
C GLY A 113 14.75 84.57 -35.16
N ALA A 114 15.88 85.05 -35.71
CA ALA A 114 16.23 86.46 -35.87
C ALA A 114 15.94 87.01 -37.28
N GLY A 115 15.21 86.24 -38.10
CA GLY A 115 14.88 86.59 -39.48
C GLY A 115 15.96 86.23 -40.50
N SER A 116 16.99 85.48 -40.09
CA SER A 116 18.04 84.96 -40.97
C SER A 116 17.98 83.44 -41.06
N SER A 117 18.71 82.87 -42.03
CA SER A 117 18.84 81.44 -42.24
C SER A 117 20.22 80.96 -41.83
N THR A 118 20.28 79.90 -41.05
CA THR A 118 21.51 79.24 -40.61
C THR A 118 21.62 77.84 -41.22
N ARG A 119 22.85 77.41 -41.46
CA ARG A 119 23.19 76.07 -41.94
C ARG A 119 23.44 75.13 -40.75
N LEU A 120 22.73 74.01 -40.71
CA LEU A 120 23.11 72.83 -39.94
C LEU A 120 23.82 71.84 -40.89
N PRO A 121 25.14 71.59 -40.73
CA PRO A 121 25.84 70.60 -41.55
C PRO A 121 25.23 69.20 -41.39
N ILE A 122 25.43 68.29 -42.35
CA ILE A 122 24.94 66.88 -42.28
C ILE A 122 25.31 66.12 -40.98
N GLY A 123 26.34 66.57 -40.26
CA GLY A 123 26.79 65.97 -39.02
C GLY A 123 27.64 64.71 -39.22
N THR A 124 27.84 63.94 -38.14
CA THR A 124 28.55 62.65 -38.18
C THR A 124 27.57 61.50 -38.40
N ALA A 125 28.07 60.32 -38.80
CA ALA A 125 27.24 59.11 -38.88
C ALA A 125 26.53 58.78 -37.56
N ASN A 126 25.42 58.04 -37.66
CA ASN A 126 24.62 57.53 -36.54
C ASN A 126 24.03 58.61 -35.61
N ARG A 127 23.60 59.73 -36.20
CA ARG A 127 22.90 60.82 -35.50
C ARG A 127 21.46 60.92 -35.98
N ILE A 128 20.59 61.38 -35.09
CA ILE A 128 19.17 61.69 -35.39
C ILE A 128 18.95 63.18 -35.16
N LEU A 129 18.11 63.81 -35.98
CA LEU A 129 17.77 65.21 -35.82
C LEU A 129 16.78 65.36 -34.66
N LEU A 130 17.11 66.18 -33.66
CA LEU A 130 16.22 66.56 -32.57
C LEU A 130 16.04 68.08 -32.52
N SER A 131 14.95 68.52 -31.90
CA SER A 131 14.77 69.92 -31.49
C SER A 131 15.28 70.10 -30.07
N THR A 132 16.15 71.08 -29.83
CA THR A 132 16.58 71.48 -28.48
C THR A 132 15.59 72.44 -27.81
N GLY A 133 14.43 72.69 -28.43
CA GLY A 133 13.50 73.75 -28.07
C GLY A 133 13.88 75.13 -28.63
N THR A 134 15.11 75.30 -29.13
CA THR A 134 15.62 76.57 -29.68
C THR A 134 16.20 76.44 -31.08
N ALA A 135 16.79 75.29 -31.44
CA ALA A 135 17.30 75.01 -32.77
C ALA A 135 17.25 73.51 -33.08
N PRO A 136 17.21 73.10 -34.35
CA PRO A 136 17.48 71.73 -34.74
C PRO A 136 18.96 71.39 -34.48
N SER A 137 19.23 70.23 -33.88
CA SER A 137 20.60 69.75 -33.66
C SER A 137 20.70 68.23 -33.84
N TRP A 138 21.89 67.75 -34.20
CA TRP A 138 22.17 66.32 -34.34
C TRP A 138 22.45 65.68 -32.98
N ALA A 139 21.58 64.75 -32.59
CA ALA A 139 21.60 64.07 -31.32
C ALA A 139 22.39 62.75 -31.39
N THR A 140 23.18 62.45 -30.35
CA THR A 140 23.70 61.09 -30.12
C THR A 140 22.55 60.11 -29.81
N PRO A 141 22.76 58.80 -29.94
CA PRO A 141 21.83 57.82 -29.38
C PRO A 141 21.52 58.00 -27.88
N SER A 142 22.45 58.54 -27.07
CA SER A 142 22.18 58.87 -25.66
C SER A 142 21.25 60.06 -25.49
N ASP A 143 21.43 61.10 -26.30
CA ASP A 143 20.56 62.29 -26.28
C ASP A 143 19.13 61.91 -26.69
N VAL A 144 18.97 61.01 -27.68
CA VAL A 144 17.66 60.48 -28.08
C VAL A 144 16.99 59.69 -26.97
N ARG A 145 17.74 58.85 -26.24
CA ARG A 145 17.18 58.13 -25.07
C ARG A 145 16.69 59.10 -24.01
N ALA A 146 17.50 60.11 -23.69
CA ALA A 146 17.12 61.14 -22.73
C ALA A 146 15.88 61.94 -23.20
N ALA A 147 15.81 62.30 -24.48
CA ALA A 147 14.68 63.05 -25.04
C ALA A 147 13.37 62.27 -25.09
N LEU A 148 13.44 60.93 -25.11
CA LEU A 148 12.28 60.03 -25.05
C LEU A 148 11.96 59.58 -23.61
N ASP A 149 12.66 60.12 -22.60
CA ASP A 149 12.58 59.71 -21.19
C ASP A 149 12.78 58.20 -20.99
N LEU A 150 13.60 57.56 -21.83
CA LEU A 150 13.88 56.14 -21.72
C LEU A 150 14.99 55.88 -20.70
N GLU A 151 14.64 55.31 -19.56
CA GLU A 151 15.60 54.86 -18.56
C GLU A 151 16.05 53.41 -18.84
N VAL A 152 17.37 53.21 -18.88
CA VAL A 152 17.98 51.89 -19.03
C VAL A 152 17.72 51.06 -17.78
N GLY A 153 17.07 49.90 -17.94
CA GLY A 153 16.64 49.05 -16.83
C GLY A 153 15.18 49.29 -16.40
N VAL A 154 14.52 50.34 -16.92
CA VAL A 154 13.10 50.61 -16.69
C VAL A 154 12.31 50.43 -17.98
N ASP A 155 12.53 51.31 -18.97
CA ASP A 155 11.79 51.31 -20.25
C ASP A 155 12.52 50.53 -21.34
N VAL A 156 13.85 50.49 -21.24
CA VAL A 156 14.72 49.71 -22.11
C VAL A 156 15.29 48.58 -21.30
N GLN A 157 14.98 47.34 -21.71
CA GLN A 157 15.59 46.11 -21.18
C GLN A 157 17.07 46.05 -21.59
N ALA A 158 17.92 46.97 -21.14
CA ALA A 158 19.34 46.77 -21.33
C ALA A 158 19.78 45.71 -20.33
N TYR A 159 19.92 44.47 -20.79
CA TYR A 159 20.73 43.43 -20.16
C TYR A 159 20.71 43.48 -18.62
N ASP A 160 19.52 43.46 -18.01
CA ASP A 160 19.44 43.26 -16.58
C ASP A 160 20.07 41.88 -16.31
N ALA A 161 21.21 41.89 -15.62
CA ALA A 161 21.99 40.68 -15.41
C ALA A 161 21.22 39.64 -14.59
N ASP A 162 20.34 40.08 -13.69
CA ASP A 162 19.46 39.21 -12.92
C ASP A 162 18.37 38.61 -13.83
N LEU A 163 17.74 39.39 -14.70
CA LEU A 163 16.73 38.88 -15.64
C LEU A 163 17.34 37.93 -16.68
N THR A 164 18.56 38.23 -17.16
CA THR A 164 19.31 37.37 -18.09
C THR A 164 19.68 36.04 -17.40
N ALA A 165 20.15 36.10 -16.16
CA ALA A 165 20.49 34.91 -15.38
C ALA A 165 19.24 34.07 -15.06
N LEU A 166 18.11 34.69 -14.76
CA LEU A 166 16.84 34.01 -14.51
C LEU A 166 16.27 33.37 -15.79
N ALA A 167 16.35 34.05 -16.94
CA ALA A 167 15.89 33.53 -18.22
C ALA A 167 16.77 32.38 -18.77
N GLY A 168 18.05 32.37 -18.41
CA GLY A 168 18.97 31.26 -18.70
C GLY A 168 18.88 30.09 -17.71
N LEU A 169 18.00 30.18 -16.71
CA LEU A 169 17.88 29.15 -15.68
C LEU A 169 17.19 27.90 -16.24
N GLY A 170 17.70 26.72 -15.89
CA GLY A 170 17.07 25.44 -16.23
C GLY A 170 15.76 25.20 -15.47
N ASN A 171 15.18 24.02 -15.66
CA ASN A 171 13.96 23.61 -14.95
C ASN A 171 14.17 23.59 -13.43
N GLY A 172 13.16 24.00 -12.67
CA GLY A 172 13.17 23.97 -11.21
C GLY A 172 12.53 25.21 -10.60
N LEU A 173 12.68 25.34 -9.28
CA LEU A 173 12.27 26.55 -8.56
C LEU A 173 13.43 27.56 -8.56
N PRO A 174 13.26 28.75 -9.16
CA PRO A 174 14.27 29.78 -9.08
C PRO A 174 14.49 30.22 -7.64
N TYR A 175 15.75 30.33 -7.25
CA TYR A 175 16.16 30.97 -6.00
C TYR A 175 17.33 31.90 -6.27
N ARG A 176 17.47 32.93 -5.44
CA ARG A 176 18.59 33.86 -5.50
C ARG A 176 19.39 33.78 -4.21
N SER A 177 20.69 33.57 -4.32
CA SER A 177 21.60 33.55 -3.16
C SER A 177 22.92 34.21 -3.53
N GLY A 178 23.37 35.14 -2.68
CA GLY A 178 24.63 35.87 -2.91
C GLY A 178 24.70 36.66 -4.23
N GLY A 179 23.55 37.08 -4.78
CA GLY A 179 23.48 37.79 -6.06
C GLY A 179 23.42 36.89 -7.30
N THR A 180 23.45 35.56 -7.13
CA THR A 180 23.38 34.59 -8.23
C THR A 180 22.03 33.88 -8.24
N TRP A 181 21.46 33.68 -9.43
CA TRP A 181 20.28 32.84 -9.63
C TRP A 181 20.68 31.37 -9.77
N GLY A 182 19.97 30.50 -9.05
CA GLY A 182 20.06 29.05 -9.16
C GLY A 182 18.67 28.43 -9.22
N ALA A 183 18.59 27.15 -9.59
CA ALA A 183 17.35 26.38 -9.62
C ALA A 183 17.44 25.25 -8.61
N TYR A 184 16.51 25.21 -7.66
CA TYR A 184 16.34 24.00 -6.86
C TYR A 184 15.71 22.93 -7.74
N SER A 185 16.35 21.76 -7.79
CA SER A 185 15.72 20.55 -8.31
C SER A 185 14.49 20.26 -7.46
N LEU A 186 13.38 19.93 -8.11
CA LEU A 186 12.12 19.57 -7.45
C LEU A 186 12.23 18.24 -6.68
N GLY A 187 13.33 17.51 -6.84
CA GLY A 187 13.53 16.19 -6.25
C GLY A 187 12.59 15.16 -6.85
N THR A 188 12.43 14.02 -6.18
CA THR A 188 11.50 12.96 -6.60
C THR A 188 10.08 13.16 -6.07
N GLY A 189 9.88 14.05 -5.09
CA GLY A 189 8.58 14.25 -4.44
C GLY A 189 7.70 15.33 -5.07
N LEU A 190 8.26 16.23 -5.88
CA LEU A 190 7.55 17.29 -6.58
C LEU A 190 7.77 17.15 -8.10
N GLN A 191 6.70 17.27 -8.87
CA GLN A 191 6.73 17.32 -10.33
C GLN A 191 6.03 18.57 -10.84
N THR A 192 6.47 19.08 -12.00
CA THR A 192 5.72 20.08 -12.76
C THR A 192 4.70 19.39 -13.65
N SER A 193 3.42 19.69 -13.45
CA SER A 193 2.32 19.24 -14.31
C SER A 193 1.62 20.47 -14.89
N GLY A 194 1.82 20.71 -16.18
CA GLY A 194 1.38 21.94 -16.85
C GLY A 194 1.94 23.19 -16.18
N SER A 195 1.06 24.09 -15.75
CA SER A 195 1.41 25.34 -15.06
C SER A 195 1.44 25.23 -13.53
N SER A 196 1.43 24.02 -12.97
CA SER A 196 1.38 23.80 -11.52
C SER A 196 2.49 22.88 -11.03
N ILE A 197 2.87 23.05 -9.77
CA ILE A 197 3.72 22.12 -9.03
C ILE A 197 2.82 21.18 -8.25
N GLN A 198 3.01 19.87 -8.42
CA GLN A 198 2.23 18.83 -7.76
C GLN A 198 3.15 17.85 -7.04
N LEU A 199 2.63 17.17 -6.02
CA LEU A 199 3.31 16.03 -5.41
C LEU A 199 3.32 14.85 -6.39
N ASP A 200 4.45 14.14 -6.46
CA ASP A 200 4.57 12.93 -7.29
C ASP A 200 3.70 11.80 -6.70
N PRO A 201 2.68 11.30 -7.42
CA PRO A 201 1.76 10.27 -6.93
C PRO A 201 2.41 8.90 -6.64
N THR A 202 3.67 8.69 -7.02
CA THR A 202 4.44 7.50 -6.67
C THR A 202 5.14 7.60 -5.31
N VAL A 203 5.21 8.81 -4.73
CA VAL A 203 6.00 9.09 -3.51
C VAL A 203 5.12 9.54 -2.34
N TYR A 204 3.85 9.90 -2.57
CA TYR A 204 2.86 10.11 -1.51
C TYR A 204 1.72 9.09 -1.60
N GLN A 205 1.11 8.73 -0.46
CA GLN A 205 -0.12 7.95 -0.44
C GLN A 205 -1.28 8.84 -0.88
N PRO A 206 -1.94 8.59 -2.03
CA PRO A 206 -3.14 9.32 -2.41
C PRO A 206 -4.19 9.27 -1.30
N LEU A 207 -5.08 10.25 -1.27
CA LEU A 207 -6.16 10.26 -0.29
C LEU A 207 -7.01 9.00 -0.46
N ASP A 208 -6.85 8.06 0.47
CA ASP A 208 -7.55 6.79 0.53
C ASP A 208 -8.40 6.77 1.80
N SER A 209 -9.71 6.52 1.62
CA SER A 209 -10.67 6.55 2.73
C SER A 209 -10.44 5.43 3.75
N ASP A 210 -9.95 4.26 3.32
CA ASP A 210 -9.64 3.17 4.22
C ASP A 210 -8.36 3.47 5.02
N LEU A 211 -7.35 4.07 4.39
CA LEU A 211 -6.13 4.51 5.09
C LEU A 211 -6.42 5.63 6.08
N THR A 212 -7.30 6.58 5.71
CA THR A 212 -7.75 7.65 6.62
C THR A 212 -8.47 7.05 7.84
N ALA A 213 -9.35 6.08 7.63
CA ALA A 213 -10.04 5.40 8.72
C ALA A 213 -9.08 4.64 9.63
N LEU A 214 -8.09 3.96 9.07
CA LEU A 214 -7.07 3.23 9.82
C LEU A 214 -6.16 4.17 10.64
N ALA A 215 -5.73 5.29 10.04
CA ALA A 215 -4.91 6.30 10.73
C ALA A 215 -5.67 7.01 11.86
N ALA A 216 -7.00 7.11 11.75
CA ALA A 216 -7.85 7.69 12.79
C ALA A 216 -8.21 6.72 13.92
N LEU A 217 -7.88 5.42 13.81
CA LEU A 217 -8.23 4.44 14.83
C LEU A 217 -7.38 4.63 16.10
N SER A 218 -8.02 4.99 17.21
CA SER A 218 -7.34 5.27 18.48
C SER A 218 -7.01 4.03 19.32
N SER A 219 -7.49 2.85 18.92
CA SER A 219 -7.34 1.58 19.64
C SER A 219 -6.39 0.63 18.92
N THR A 220 -5.63 -0.17 19.67
CA THR A 220 -4.81 -1.27 19.15
C THR A 220 -5.61 -2.58 19.09
N GLY A 221 -5.00 -3.66 18.58
CA GLY A 221 -5.59 -4.99 18.56
C GLY A 221 -6.15 -5.40 17.20
N LEU A 222 -7.19 -6.23 17.21
CA LEU A 222 -7.83 -6.76 16.00
C LEU A 222 -8.72 -5.70 15.36
N ILE A 223 -8.48 -5.44 14.07
CA ILE A 223 -9.20 -4.42 13.30
C ILE A 223 -10.06 -5.09 12.25
N ALA A 224 -11.33 -4.70 12.18
CA ALA A 224 -12.23 -5.10 11.10
C ALA A 224 -12.63 -3.89 10.26
N ARG A 225 -12.59 -4.04 8.94
CA ARG A 225 -13.24 -3.10 8.02
C ARG A 225 -14.75 -3.31 8.11
N THR A 226 -15.48 -2.33 8.60
CA THR A 226 -16.93 -2.41 8.82
C THR A 226 -17.76 -1.92 7.64
N GLY A 227 -17.10 -1.38 6.62
CA GLY A 227 -17.67 -0.81 5.42
C GLY A 227 -16.59 -0.09 4.61
N SER A 228 -16.97 0.55 3.51
CA SER A 228 -16.05 1.40 2.75
C SER A 228 -15.60 2.59 3.61
N GLY A 229 -14.29 2.83 3.71
CA GLY A 229 -13.73 3.95 4.46
C GLY A 229 -14.02 3.91 5.97
N THR A 230 -14.33 2.74 6.54
CA THR A 230 -14.59 2.60 7.97
C THR A 230 -13.91 1.36 8.54
N VAL A 231 -13.27 1.55 9.70
CA VAL A 231 -12.66 0.47 10.49
C VAL A 231 -13.06 0.63 11.94
N SER A 232 -13.10 -0.48 12.66
CA SER A 232 -13.29 -0.50 14.11
C SER A 232 -12.47 -1.62 14.70
N ALA A 233 -11.95 -1.43 15.92
CA ALA A 233 -11.45 -2.54 16.71
C ALA A 233 -12.60 -3.50 17.03
N ARG A 234 -12.29 -4.79 17.08
CA ARG A 234 -13.20 -5.88 17.43
C ARG A 234 -12.49 -6.86 18.36
N SER A 235 -13.28 -7.63 19.09
CA SER A 235 -12.80 -8.79 19.84
C SER A 235 -13.49 -10.05 19.34
N VAL A 236 -12.78 -11.18 19.43
CA VAL A 236 -13.37 -12.50 19.22
C VAL A 236 -14.13 -12.88 20.47
N ALA A 237 -15.46 -12.86 20.38
CA ALA A 237 -16.33 -13.33 21.45
C ALA A 237 -16.41 -14.87 21.44
N VAL A 238 -16.69 -15.46 22.60
CA VAL A 238 -16.81 -16.91 22.75
C VAL A 238 -18.10 -17.28 23.48
N GLY A 239 -18.72 -18.38 23.05
CA GLY A 239 -19.86 -18.98 23.75
C GLY A 239 -19.41 -19.93 24.86
N SER A 240 -20.38 -20.54 25.55
CA SER A 240 -20.11 -21.52 26.60
C SER A 240 -19.29 -22.73 26.10
N GLY A 241 -18.33 -23.18 26.92
CA GLY A 241 -17.50 -24.37 26.65
C GLY A 241 -16.13 -24.07 26.05
N LEU A 242 -15.88 -22.83 25.64
CA LEU A 242 -14.59 -22.37 25.17
C LEU A 242 -14.18 -21.12 25.95
N LEU A 243 -12.88 -20.98 26.21
CA LEU A 243 -12.28 -19.79 26.81
C LEU A 243 -11.33 -19.17 25.80
N ILE A 244 -11.47 -17.85 25.59
CA ILE A 244 -10.57 -17.06 24.76
C ILE A 244 -9.82 -16.09 25.66
N ALA A 245 -8.49 -16.18 25.68
CA ALA A 245 -7.64 -15.17 26.29
C ALA A 245 -7.15 -14.17 25.21
N ASN A 246 -7.00 -12.90 25.59
CA ASN A 246 -6.60 -11.79 24.70
C ASN A 246 -7.44 -11.72 23.41
N GLY A 247 -8.76 -11.87 23.53
CA GLY A 247 -9.66 -11.95 22.36
C GLY A 247 -9.70 -10.69 21.48
N ASP A 248 -9.22 -9.55 21.98
CA ASP A 248 -9.03 -8.30 21.24
C ASP A 248 -7.64 -8.15 20.62
N GLY A 249 -6.70 -9.06 20.92
CA GLY A 249 -5.33 -9.02 20.45
C GLY A 249 -4.48 -7.87 21.01
N VAL A 250 -4.93 -7.17 22.06
CA VAL A 250 -4.22 -6.01 22.61
C VAL A 250 -3.11 -6.44 23.58
N SER A 251 -3.43 -7.32 24.53
CA SER A 251 -2.49 -7.76 25.58
C SER A 251 -1.64 -8.98 25.20
N GLY A 252 -1.81 -9.52 23.98
CA GLY A 252 -1.07 -10.67 23.46
C GLY A 252 -1.81 -11.35 22.31
N ASN A 253 -1.26 -12.46 21.81
CA ASN A 253 -1.94 -13.27 20.80
C ASN A 253 -3.26 -13.84 21.36
N PRO A 254 -4.37 -13.80 20.59
CA PRO A 254 -5.58 -14.51 20.96
C PRO A 254 -5.30 -16.01 21.08
N THR A 255 -5.68 -16.62 22.20
CA THR A 255 -5.58 -18.07 22.40
C THR A 255 -6.94 -18.66 22.74
N ILE A 256 -7.24 -19.82 22.15
CA ILE A 256 -8.53 -20.52 22.33
C ILE A 256 -8.25 -21.84 23.04
N THR A 257 -8.98 -22.09 24.11
CA THR A 257 -8.91 -23.30 24.93
C THR A 257 -10.31 -23.80 25.26
N LEU A 258 -10.42 -25.04 25.70
CA LEU A 258 -11.65 -25.53 26.35
C LEU A 258 -11.81 -24.80 27.69
N ASP A 259 -13.04 -24.40 28.01
CA ASP A 259 -13.37 -23.85 29.32
C ASP A 259 -13.44 -24.99 30.33
N ALA A 260 -12.38 -25.17 31.12
CA ALA A 260 -12.31 -26.22 32.15
C ALA A 260 -13.26 -25.97 33.35
N THR A 261 -13.84 -24.77 33.44
CA THR A 261 -14.83 -24.38 34.45
C THR A 261 -16.27 -24.55 33.98
N ALA A 262 -16.50 -24.63 32.66
CA ALA A 262 -17.79 -25.05 32.16
C ALA A 262 -18.04 -26.47 32.69
N PRO A 263 -19.15 -26.73 33.42
CA PRO A 263 -19.53 -28.11 33.66
C PRO A 263 -19.52 -28.76 32.29
N SER A 264 -18.79 -29.87 32.14
CA SER A 264 -18.96 -30.69 30.96
C SER A 264 -20.48 -30.79 30.80
N PRO A 265 -21.07 -30.34 29.67
CA PRO A 265 -22.47 -30.66 29.45
C PRO A 265 -22.50 -32.15 29.75
N ALA A 266 -23.48 -32.59 30.54
CA ALA A 266 -23.74 -34.00 30.69
C ALA A 266 -24.09 -34.49 29.28
N VAL A 267 -23.06 -34.68 28.46
CA VAL A 267 -23.08 -35.49 27.29
C VAL A 267 -23.26 -36.82 27.99
N ALA A 268 -24.52 -37.23 28.07
CA ALA A 268 -24.85 -38.61 27.83
C ALA A 268 -24.20 -38.93 26.48
N VAL A 269 -22.88 -39.08 26.48
CA VAL A 269 -22.22 -39.91 25.53
C VAL A 269 -22.75 -41.25 25.99
N THR A 270 -23.89 -41.64 25.43
CA THR A 270 -23.96 -42.97 24.85
C THR A 270 -22.80 -42.97 23.87
N ARG A 271 -21.59 -43.14 24.41
CA ARG A 271 -20.43 -43.58 23.69
C ARG A 271 -20.93 -44.96 23.33
N MET A 272 -21.57 -45.08 22.17
CA MET A 272 -21.55 -46.33 21.45
C MET A 272 -20.07 -46.58 21.30
N VAL A 273 -19.51 -47.28 22.28
CA VAL A 273 -18.42 -48.20 22.06
C VAL A 273 -19.02 -49.13 21.04
N ARG A 274 -18.92 -48.77 19.76
CA ARG A 274 -19.11 -49.71 18.68
C ARG A 274 -17.96 -50.68 18.94
N ALA A 275 -18.26 -51.76 19.65
CA ALA A 275 -17.32 -52.84 19.85
C ALA A 275 -16.85 -53.21 18.44
N GLN A 276 -15.61 -52.87 18.11
CA GLN A 276 -15.02 -53.33 16.87
C GLN A 276 -14.91 -54.85 17.05
N PRO A 277 -15.52 -55.67 16.17
CA PRO A 277 -15.69 -57.10 16.40
C PRO A 277 -14.38 -57.91 16.31
N VAL A 278 -13.22 -57.24 16.24
CA VAL A 278 -11.91 -57.86 16.02
C VAL A 278 -10.98 -57.76 17.22
N SER A 279 -11.42 -57.24 18.37
CA SER A 279 -10.62 -57.26 19.58
C SER A 279 -11.51 -57.43 20.80
N ASN A 280 -11.50 -58.64 21.38
CA ASN A 280 -12.20 -59.02 22.61
C ASN A 280 -11.61 -58.37 23.88
N THR A 281 -10.87 -57.28 23.73
CA THR A 281 -10.27 -56.52 24.83
C THR A 281 -10.70 -55.08 24.68
N VAL A 282 -11.67 -54.67 25.49
CA VAL A 282 -11.87 -53.26 25.78
C VAL A 282 -10.67 -52.85 26.62
N GLN A 283 -9.70 -52.18 26.00
CA GLN A 283 -8.54 -51.64 26.71
C GLN A 283 -9.02 -50.37 27.43
N TRP A 284 -9.10 -50.43 28.76
CA TRP A 284 -9.38 -49.26 29.59
C TRP A 284 -8.04 -48.54 29.77
N ASP A 285 -7.82 -47.42 29.08
CA ASP A 285 -6.66 -46.58 29.36
C ASP A 285 -6.76 -46.09 30.81
N GLY A 286 -5.75 -46.45 31.60
CA GLY A 286 -5.73 -46.38 33.06
C GLY A 286 -5.73 -44.99 33.68
N ASP A 287 -6.20 -43.95 32.98
CA ASP A 287 -6.16 -42.56 33.44
C ASP A 287 -7.52 -41.84 33.40
N THR A 288 -8.62 -42.55 33.12
CA THR A 288 -9.98 -42.01 33.31
C THR A 288 -10.74 -42.87 34.29
N GLY A 289 -10.62 -42.54 35.57
CA GLY A 289 -11.51 -43.04 36.60
C GLY A 289 -12.95 -42.70 36.24
N PHE A 290 -13.70 -43.67 35.74
CA PHE A 290 -15.16 -43.62 35.75
C PHE A 290 -15.61 -43.80 37.21
N SER A 291 -15.53 -42.74 37.99
CA SER A 291 -16.12 -42.69 39.32
C SER A 291 -17.63 -42.63 39.14
N THR A 292 -18.32 -43.77 39.22
CA THR A 292 -19.74 -43.75 39.51
C THR A 292 -19.90 -43.20 40.92
N GLY A 293 -20.59 -42.08 41.04
CA GLY A 293 -21.00 -41.57 42.35
C GLY A 293 -21.74 -42.66 43.12
N VAL A 294 -21.55 -42.67 44.44
CA VAL A 294 -22.22 -43.60 45.37
C VAL A 294 -23.71 -43.67 45.02
N GLY A 295 -24.17 -44.85 44.56
CA GLY A 295 -25.60 -45.13 44.35
C GLY A 295 -26.09 -45.30 42.91
N THR A 296 -25.27 -45.19 41.85
CA THR A 296 -25.77 -45.44 40.49
C THR A 296 -25.54 -46.89 40.05
N THR A 297 -26.63 -47.63 39.84
CA THR A 297 -26.64 -48.97 39.24
C THR A 297 -26.28 -48.88 37.75
N LEU A 298 -25.16 -49.50 37.37
CA LEU A 298 -24.86 -49.78 35.96
C LEU A 298 -25.79 -50.91 35.48
N THR A 299 -26.95 -50.56 34.93
CA THR A 299 -27.80 -51.51 34.21
C THR A 299 -27.26 -51.64 32.79
N GLN A 300 -26.29 -52.54 32.61
CA GLN A 300 -25.84 -52.92 31.27
C GLN A 300 -26.87 -53.89 30.68
N TYR A 301 -27.72 -53.40 29.77
CA TYR A 301 -28.55 -54.25 28.93
C TYR A 301 -27.65 -54.96 27.92
N LEU A 302 -27.18 -56.16 28.27
CA LEU A 302 -26.63 -57.10 27.30
C LEU A 302 -27.79 -57.90 26.72
N THR A 303 -28.40 -57.36 25.67
CA THR A 303 -29.24 -58.17 24.80
C THR A 303 -28.34 -58.91 23.81
N ASP A 304 -28.53 -60.22 23.78
CA ASP A 304 -28.17 -61.16 22.72
C ASP A 304 -26.85 -61.96 22.87
N THR A 305 -27.05 -63.27 23.05
CA THR A 305 -26.19 -64.39 22.61
C THR A 305 -24.66 -64.28 22.69
N LEU A 306 -24.11 -64.01 23.89
CA LEU A 306 -22.71 -64.33 24.18
C LEU A 306 -22.60 -65.37 25.30
N VAL A 307 -22.30 -66.59 24.86
CA VAL A 307 -21.81 -67.70 25.69
C VAL A 307 -20.58 -67.24 26.47
N GLY A 308 -20.64 -67.35 27.79
CA GLY A 308 -19.47 -67.22 28.66
C GLY A 308 -19.01 -65.80 28.92
N ILE A 309 -19.84 -64.99 29.59
CA ILE A 309 -19.32 -63.81 30.30
C ILE A 309 -18.90 -64.26 31.71
N GLN A 310 -17.58 -64.37 31.84
CA GLN A 310 -16.82 -64.65 33.04
C GLN A 310 -16.94 -63.44 33.99
N ALA A 311 -17.76 -63.57 35.04
CA ALA A 311 -18.07 -62.45 35.92
C ALA A 311 -17.02 -62.23 37.03
N ALA A 312 -16.56 -60.97 37.08
CA ALA A 312 -16.26 -60.16 38.26
C ALA A 312 -15.13 -60.62 39.22
N ILE A 313 -13.93 -60.06 39.02
CA ILE A 313 -12.88 -60.02 40.06
C ILE A 313 -13.27 -58.89 41.05
N LEU A 314 -13.93 -59.24 42.16
CA LEU A 314 -14.04 -58.32 43.30
C LEU A 314 -13.07 -58.78 44.39
N ASN A 315 -12.05 -57.98 44.64
CA ASN A 315 -11.22 -58.08 45.82
C ASN A 315 -12.06 -57.64 47.04
N ALA A 316 -12.81 -58.58 47.62
CA ALA A 316 -13.63 -58.30 48.79
C ALA A 316 -12.74 -58.31 50.04
N ASN A 317 -12.22 -57.14 50.41
CA ASN A 317 -11.75 -56.85 51.77
C ASN A 317 -12.91 -56.51 52.73
N SER A 318 -14.15 -56.83 52.34
CA SER A 318 -15.35 -56.53 53.12
C SER A 318 -16.16 -57.81 53.32
N ASN A 319 -16.64 -58.04 54.54
CA ASN A 319 -17.37 -59.23 55.03
C ASN A 319 -18.73 -59.49 54.35
N TRP A 320 -18.98 -58.96 53.15
CA TRP A 320 -20.27 -59.03 52.47
C TRP A 320 -20.29 -60.17 51.46
N PRO A 321 -21.32 -61.04 51.48
CA PRO A 321 -21.42 -62.17 50.57
C PRO A 321 -21.50 -61.69 49.11
N VAL A 322 -20.60 -62.20 48.26
CA VAL A 322 -20.63 -61.95 46.81
C VAL A 322 -21.68 -62.87 46.18
N ARG A 323 -22.78 -62.28 45.71
CA ARG A 323 -23.83 -63.00 44.96
C ARG A 323 -23.60 -62.81 43.46
N THR A 324 -23.44 -63.90 42.73
CA THR A 324 -23.49 -63.90 41.26
C THR A 324 -24.85 -64.44 40.83
N ASN A 325 -25.79 -63.53 40.51
CA ASN A 325 -27.10 -63.90 39.95
C ASN A 325 -26.91 -64.36 38.49
N VAL A 326 -26.47 -65.61 38.29
CA VAL A 326 -26.28 -66.12 36.92
C VAL A 326 -27.54 -66.83 36.40
N ALA A 327 -28.39 -67.41 37.27
CA ALA A 327 -29.77 -67.85 36.95
C ALA A 327 -30.50 -68.40 38.20
N ASN A 328 -31.84 -68.34 38.25
CA ASN A 328 -32.63 -69.09 39.24
C ASN A 328 -32.57 -70.59 38.92
N TYR A 329 -32.11 -71.42 39.86
CA TYR A 329 -32.00 -72.87 39.73
C TYR A 329 -32.96 -73.59 40.70
N ARG A 330 -33.67 -74.62 40.25
CA ARG A 330 -34.52 -75.48 41.09
C ARG A 330 -33.90 -76.87 41.20
N ILE A 331 -33.88 -77.48 42.39
CA ILE A 331 -33.38 -78.87 42.57
C ILE A 331 -34.13 -79.88 41.70
N GLY A 332 -35.41 -79.61 41.37
CA GLY A 332 -36.21 -80.46 40.48
C GLY A 332 -35.68 -80.58 39.04
N HIS A 333 -34.62 -79.83 38.68
CA HIS A 333 -33.99 -79.88 37.36
C HIS A 333 -32.63 -80.60 37.44
N LYS A 334 -32.16 -81.12 36.30
CA LYS A 334 -30.79 -81.63 36.16
C LYS A 334 -29.83 -80.47 35.97
N GLY A 335 -28.72 -80.47 36.69
CA GLY A 335 -27.73 -79.40 36.57
C GLY A 335 -26.46 -79.70 37.34
N THR A 336 -25.35 -79.18 36.83
CA THR A 336 -24.02 -79.37 37.42
C THR A 336 -23.32 -78.03 37.57
N LEU A 337 -22.93 -77.71 38.81
CA LEU A 337 -22.04 -76.63 39.14
C LEU A 337 -20.64 -77.21 39.31
N LYS A 338 -19.66 -76.66 38.59
CA LYS A 338 -18.23 -76.96 38.77
C LYS A 338 -17.51 -75.69 39.18
N VAL A 339 -16.77 -75.77 40.28
CA VAL A 339 -16.01 -74.65 40.82
C VAL A 339 -14.58 -75.11 41.04
N ARG A 340 -13.61 -74.30 40.60
CA ARG A 340 -12.19 -74.49 40.93
C ARG A 340 -11.75 -73.36 41.82
N PHE A 341 -11.58 -73.61 43.10
CA PHE A 341 -11.19 -72.58 44.07
C PHE A 341 -9.84 -72.84 44.69
N ARG A 342 -9.25 -71.83 45.33
CA ARG A 342 -8.02 -71.98 46.11
C ARG A 342 -8.30 -71.55 47.54
N SER A 343 -7.96 -72.39 48.49
CA SER A 343 -7.91 -71.98 49.89
C SER A 343 -6.79 -70.97 50.09
N ASP A 344 -6.99 -70.08 51.05
CA ASP A 344 -6.03 -69.06 51.43
C ASP A 344 -4.90 -69.61 52.34
N SER A 345 -3.92 -68.76 52.66
CA SER A 345 -2.79 -69.08 53.52
C SER A 345 -3.07 -68.93 55.03
N GLY A 346 -4.28 -68.50 55.42
CA GLY A 346 -4.66 -68.28 56.82
C GLY A 346 -5.02 -69.58 57.55
N GLY A 347 -4.75 -69.67 58.85
CA GLY A 347 -5.01 -70.87 59.67
C GLY A 347 -6.46 -71.36 59.62
N THR A 348 -6.66 -72.67 59.81
CA THR A 348 -7.92 -73.38 59.58
C THR A 348 -9.07 -73.03 60.55
N SER A 349 -8.82 -72.32 61.64
CA SER A 349 -9.74 -72.25 62.79
C SER A 349 -11.01 -71.40 62.58
N ASN A 350 -11.05 -70.52 61.58
CA ASN A 350 -12.16 -69.55 61.41
C ASN A 350 -12.70 -69.45 59.97
N HIS A 351 -12.34 -70.37 59.08
CA HIS A 351 -12.77 -70.32 57.68
C HIS A 351 -14.07 -71.09 57.47
N ARG A 352 -15.15 -70.40 57.09
CA ARG A 352 -16.39 -71.06 56.70
C ARG A 352 -16.66 -70.89 55.22
N TRP A 353 -16.80 -72.01 54.51
CA TRP A 353 -17.02 -72.03 53.07
C TRP A 353 -18.37 -72.66 52.76
N TRP A 354 -19.13 -72.00 51.90
CA TRP A 354 -20.39 -72.50 51.36
C TRP A 354 -20.34 -72.41 49.85
N ILE A 355 -20.39 -73.55 49.16
CA ILE A 355 -20.34 -73.63 47.70
C ILE A 355 -21.52 -74.50 47.24
N GLY A 356 -22.42 -73.97 46.43
CA GLY A 356 -23.55 -74.74 45.93
C GLY A 356 -24.74 -73.87 45.54
N TYR A 357 -25.93 -74.35 45.87
CA TYR A 357 -27.19 -73.67 45.58
C TYR A 357 -27.88 -73.31 46.89
N GLN A 358 -28.27 -72.05 47.08
CA GLN A 358 -28.98 -71.59 48.28
C GLN A 358 -30.01 -70.51 47.95
N VAL A 359 -31.04 -70.40 48.78
CA VAL A 359 -32.08 -69.34 48.66
C VAL A 359 -31.56 -67.98 49.12
N SER A 360 -30.70 -67.94 50.16
CA SER A 360 -30.14 -66.70 50.70
C SER A 360 -28.75 -66.92 51.30
N ALA A 361 -27.89 -65.90 51.20
CA ALA A 361 -26.57 -65.89 51.82
C ALA A 361 -26.70 -65.60 53.32
N GLY A 362 -26.66 -66.65 54.16
CA GLY A 362 -26.59 -66.48 55.62
C GLY A 362 -25.18 -66.12 56.06
N THR A 363 -25.03 -65.29 57.09
CA THR A 363 -23.74 -64.77 57.57
C THR A 363 -23.12 -65.59 58.72
N GLY A 364 -23.56 -66.83 58.95
CA GLY A 364 -23.18 -67.65 60.13
C GLY A 364 -22.69 -69.08 59.82
N SER A 365 -22.56 -69.90 60.88
CA SER A 365 -22.20 -71.34 60.81
C SER A 365 -23.30 -72.23 60.22
N THR A 366 -24.45 -71.63 59.94
CA THR A 366 -25.58 -72.22 59.22
C THR A 366 -26.02 -71.24 58.14
N PRO A 367 -26.37 -71.71 56.94
CA PRO A 367 -26.98 -70.87 55.91
C PRO A 367 -28.30 -70.31 56.42
N SER A 368 -28.67 -69.10 56.00
CA SER A 368 -30.02 -68.57 56.24
C SER A 368 -30.93 -69.15 55.16
N GLY A 369 -31.77 -70.12 55.50
CA GLY A 369 -32.73 -70.71 54.56
C GLY A 369 -32.19 -71.87 53.73
N GLN A 370 -33.04 -72.41 52.86
CA GLN A 370 -32.84 -73.70 52.19
C GLN A 370 -31.62 -73.71 51.25
N GLY A 371 -30.92 -74.84 51.17
CA GLY A 371 -29.80 -74.99 50.25
C GLY A 371 -29.15 -76.36 50.23
N CYS A 372 -28.22 -76.57 49.30
CA CYS A 372 -27.45 -77.79 49.18
C CYS A 372 -26.10 -77.54 48.51
N GLY A 373 -25.10 -78.34 48.85
CA GLY A 373 -23.79 -78.30 48.19
C GLY A 373 -22.65 -78.74 49.09
N LEU A 374 -21.52 -78.07 48.97
CA LEU A 374 -20.31 -78.29 49.74
C LEU A 374 -20.16 -77.24 50.85
N ASN A 375 -19.83 -77.70 52.05
CA ASN A 375 -19.55 -76.89 53.22
C ASN A 375 -18.16 -77.24 53.77
N TYR A 376 -17.43 -76.23 54.25
CA TYR A 376 -16.35 -76.43 55.20
C TYR A 376 -16.58 -75.53 56.40
N ASP A 377 -16.68 -76.15 57.58
CA ASP A 377 -16.72 -75.45 58.86
C ASP A 377 -15.80 -76.18 59.85
N PRO A 378 -14.65 -75.60 60.23
CA PRO A 378 -13.68 -76.20 61.14
C PRO A 378 -14.26 -76.43 62.54
N ALA A 379 -15.37 -75.78 62.91
CA ALA A 379 -16.06 -76.02 64.16
C ALA A 379 -16.90 -77.32 64.15
N ILE A 380 -17.13 -77.91 62.97
CA ILE A 380 -17.96 -79.11 62.79
C ILE A 380 -17.12 -80.31 62.35
N SER A 381 -16.24 -80.15 61.35
CA SER A 381 -15.31 -81.19 60.89
C SER A 381 -14.01 -80.57 60.34
N ALA A 382 -12.91 -81.32 60.45
CA ALA A 382 -11.65 -80.98 59.79
C ALA A 382 -11.70 -81.22 58.26
N ASN A 383 -12.69 -81.98 57.79
CA ASN A 383 -12.89 -82.31 56.39
C ASN A 383 -13.98 -81.45 55.76
N TRP A 384 -13.93 -81.38 54.43
CA TRP A 384 -15.05 -80.91 53.63
C TRP A 384 -16.28 -81.80 53.82
N GLN A 385 -17.47 -81.20 53.77
CA GLN A 385 -18.74 -81.87 54.02
C GLN A 385 -19.72 -81.58 52.90
N ALA A 386 -20.41 -82.60 52.40
CA ALA A 386 -21.61 -82.39 51.59
C ALA A 386 -22.78 -82.05 52.53
N TYR A 387 -23.59 -81.04 52.19
CA TYR A 387 -24.75 -80.66 52.99
C TYR A 387 -26.04 -80.57 52.17
N ALA A 388 -27.15 -80.84 52.85
CA ALA A 388 -28.51 -80.62 52.40
C ALA A 388 -29.28 -79.93 53.53
N TYR A 389 -30.04 -78.88 53.20
CA TYR A 389 -30.80 -78.09 54.17
C TYR A 389 -32.17 -77.70 53.60
N ASP A 390 -33.23 -78.19 54.23
CA ASP A 390 -34.62 -77.92 53.84
C ASP A 390 -35.19 -76.61 54.41
N GLY A 391 -34.35 -75.82 55.09
CA GLY A 391 -34.76 -74.60 55.82
C GLY A 391 -35.07 -74.82 57.30
N THR A 392 -35.18 -76.07 57.75
CA THR A 392 -35.42 -76.46 59.14
C THR A 392 -34.29 -77.36 59.69
N THR A 393 -33.90 -78.40 58.95
CA THR A 393 -32.89 -79.39 59.36
C THR A 393 -31.75 -79.49 58.35
N ILE A 394 -30.51 -79.37 58.81
CA ILE A 394 -29.30 -79.53 57.98
C ILE A 394 -28.68 -80.91 58.18
N THR A 395 -28.57 -81.69 57.10
CA THR A 395 -27.79 -82.94 57.07
C THR A 395 -26.40 -82.64 56.53
N ARG A 396 -25.36 -83.17 57.18
CA ARG A 396 -23.97 -83.07 56.74
C ARG A 396 -23.36 -84.46 56.68
N THR A 397 -22.67 -84.76 55.57
CA THR A 397 -21.92 -86.00 55.38
C THR A 397 -20.48 -85.64 55.05
N ASP A 398 -19.54 -86.24 55.78
CA ASP A 398 -18.10 -86.03 55.57
C ASP A 398 -17.68 -86.58 54.21
N THR A 399 -16.90 -85.81 53.44
CA THR A 399 -16.40 -86.25 52.12
C THR A 399 -15.07 -87.00 52.21
N GLY A 400 -14.48 -87.11 53.42
CA GLY A 400 -13.17 -87.73 53.68
C GLY A 400 -11.97 -86.87 53.27
N LEU A 401 -12.18 -85.66 52.72
CA LEU A 401 -11.11 -84.79 52.26
C LEU A 401 -10.83 -83.69 53.29
N ALA A 402 -9.65 -83.70 53.89
CA ALA A 402 -9.21 -82.66 54.81
C ALA A 402 -9.01 -81.30 54.11
N TYR A 403 -9.36 -80.21 54.80
CA TYR A 403 -8.98 -78.87 54.37
C TYR A 403 -7.47 -78.65 54.57
N ALA A 404 -6.84 -78.04 53.58
CA ALA A 404 -5.44 -77.64 53.57
C ALA A 404 -5.36 -76.19 53.09
N SER A 405 -4.54 -75.38 53.74
CA SER A 405 -4.28 -74.00 53.34
C SER A 405 -3.55 -73.95 52.00
N ASN A 406 -3.68 -72.82 51.28
CA ASN A 406 -2.99 -72.54 50.03
C ASN A 406 -3.09 -73.68 48.98
N THR A 407 -4.21 -74.37 48.97
CA THR A 407 -4.45 -75.57 48.17
C THR A 407 -5.55 -75.29 47.17
N GLN A 408 -5.34 -75.72 45.93
CA GLN A 408 -6.35 -75.60 44.90
C GLN A 408 -7.27 -76.82 44.95
N TYR A 409 -8.57 -76.56 44.96
CA TYR A 409 -9.63 -77.55 45.00
C TYR A 409 -10.49 -77.45 43.76
N TYR A 410 -11.05 -78.59 43.37
CA TYR A 410 -12.24 -78.65 42.54
C TYR A 410 -13.41 -79.11 43.39
N ALA A 411 -14.55 -78.47 43.23
CA ALA A 411 -15.82 -78.95 43.73
C ALA A 411 -16.82 -79.09 42.59
N GLN A 412 -17.60 -80.15 42.66
CA GLN A 412 -18.75 -80.36 41.79
C GLN A 412 -19.99 -80.57 42.65
N VAL A 413 -21.06 -79.84 42.33
CA VAL A 413 -22.39 -80.04 42.89
C VAL A 413 -23.34 -80.36 41.73
N ARG A 414 -23.82 -81.59 41.67
CA ARG A 414 -24.76 -82.08 40.66
C ARG A 414 -26.11 -82.35 41.32
N THR A 415 -27.20 -82.02 40.64
CA THR A 415 -28.55 -82.47 41.01
C THR A 415 -29.18 -83.16 39.81
N ASP A 416 -30.10 -84.09 40.08
CA ASP A 416 -30.79 -84.87 39.05
C ASP A 416 -32.32 -84.87 39.18
N GLY A 417 -32.87 -84.03 40.05
CA GLY A 417 -34.29 -83.93 40.33
C GLY A 417 -34.73 -84.67 41.61
N SER A 418 -33.97 -85.68 42.06
CA SER A 418 -34.30 -86.49 43.25
C SER A 418 -33.21 -86.47 44.32
N GLY A 419 -31.99 -86.06 43.97
CA GLY A 419 -30.87 -85.98 44.91
C GLY A 419 -29.89 -84.86 44.58
N VAL A 420 -29.00 -84.62 45.54
CA VAL A 420 -27.83 -83.75 45.39
C VAL A 420 -26.57 -84.59 45.59
N TYR A 421 -25.62 -84.41 44.68
CA TYR A 421 -24.42 -85.22 44.54
C TYR A 421 -23.21 -84.29 44.56
N VAL A 422 -22.35 -84.45 45.55
CA VAL A 422 -21.22 -83.55 45.80
C VAL A 422 -19.92 -84.31 45.73
N LYS A 423 -18.93 -83.73 45.05
CA LYS A 423 -17.53 -84.19 45.02
C LYS A 423 -16.62 -83.00 45.29
N VAL A 424 -15.53 -83.24 46.00
CA VAL A 424 -14.46 -82.27 46.21
C VAL A 424 -13.11 -83.00 46.17
N TRP A 425 -12.12 -82.43 45.49
CA TRP A 425 -10.78 -83.00 45.39
C TRP A 425 -9.71 -81.94 45.17
N VAL A 426 -8.46 -82.29 45.45
CA VAL A 426 -7.33 -81.39 45.22
C VAL A 426 -7.01 -81.35 43.73
N ALA A 427 -6.72 -80.16 43.21
CA ALA A 427 -6.38 -80.02 41.81
C ALA A 427 -5.14 -80.85 41.45
N GLY A 428 -5.27 -81.72 40.45
CA GLY A 428 -4.22 -82.64 40.03
C GLY A 428 -4.32 -84.05 40.63
N THR A 429 -5.28 -84.32 41.53
CA THR A 429 -5.61 -85.68 41.99
C THR A 429 -6.77 -86.28 41.19
N SER A 430 -6.96 -87.60 41.27
CA SER A 430 -8.13 -88.27 40.67
C SER A 430 -9.45 -87.81 41.30
N GLU A 431 -10.52 -87.82 40.49
CA GLU A 431 -11.86 -87.49 40.98
C GLU A 431 -12.38 -88.58 41.94
N PRO A 432 -12.94 -88.21 43.10
CA PRO A 432 -13.46 -89.16 44.09
C PRO A 432 -14.88 -89.62 43.72
N SER A 433 -15.42 -90.58 44.48
CA SER A 433 -16.84 -90.96 44.40
C SER A 433 -17.76 -89.84 44.90
N GLU A 434 -19.02 -89.88 44.49
CA GLU A 434 -20.03 -88.89 44.89
C GLU A 434 -20.54 -89.13 46.30
N THR A 435 -20.60 -88.06 47.11
CA THR A 435 -21.38 -88.04 48.35
C THR A 435 -22.79 -87.56 48.02
N SER A 436 -23.80 -88.39 48.27
CA SER A 436 -25.18 -88.12 47.89
C SER A 436 -26.09 -87.81 49.08
N HIS A 437 -27.04 -86.89 48.88
CA HIS A 437 -28.13 -86.57 49.79
C HIS A 437 -29.46 -86.69 49.06
N THR A 438 -30.41 -87.42 49.63
CA THR A 438 -31.77 -87.59 49.11
C THR A 438 -32.86 -87.16 50.10
N THR A 439 -32.47 -86.72 51.30
CA THR A 439 -33.35 -86.26 52.38
C THR A 439 -32.93 -84.87 52.85
N ASN A 440 -33.83 -84.14 53.52
CA ASN A 440 -33.63 -82.76 53.98
C ASN A 440 -33.19 -81.81 52.85
N LEU A 441 -33.66 -82.08 51.62
CA LEU A 441 -33.43 -81.23 50.46
C LEU A 441 -34.46 -80.10 50.42
N PRO A 442 -34.08 -78.92 49.90
CA PRO A 442 -35.05 -77.91 49.51
C PRO A 442 -36.13 -78.48 48.59
N ALA A 443 -37.37 -77.97 48.70
CA ALA A 443 -38.48 -78.41 47.86
C ALA A 443 -38.15 -78.22 46.36
N SER A 444 -38.63 -79.11 45.51
CA SER A 444 -38.37 -79.07 44.05
C SER A 444 -38.86 -77.78 43.37
N SER A 445 -39.81 -77.06 43.99
CA SER A 445 -40.33 -75.76 43.56
C SER A 445 -39.50 -74.56 44.04
N THR A 446 -38.58 -74.75 44.98
CA THR A 446 -37.77 -73.66 45.55
C THR A 446 -36.76 -73.16 44.52
N ASN A 447 -36.83 -71.86 44.21
CA ASN A 447 -35.80 -71.17 43.44
C ASN A 447 -34.58 -70.91 44.34
N MET A 448 -33.41 -71.34 43.87
CA MET A 448 -32.13 -71.14 44.54
C MET A 448 -31.12 -70.50 43.60
N TYR A 449 -30.16 -69.80 44.18
CA TYR A 449 -29.10 -69.11 43.47
C TYR A 449 -27.80 -69.90 43.61
N GLN A 450 -26.99 -69.88 42.55
CA GLN A 450 -25.60 -70.32 42.67
C GLN A 450 -24.88 -69.39 43.64
N MET A 451 -24.20 -69.98 44.61
CA MET A 451 -23.56 -69.22 45.66
C MET A 451 -22.20 -69.83 46.02
N SER A 452 -21.18 -68.97 46.06
CA SER A 452 -19.93 -69.24 46.76
C SER A 452 -19.72 -68.14 47.78
N VAL A 453 -19.75 -68.49 49.06
CA VAL A 453 -19.47 -67.55 50.15
C VAL A 453 -18.34 -68.11 50.99
N CYS A 454 -17.32 -67.30 51.17
CA CYS A 454 -16.28 -67.52 52.14
C CYS A 454 -16.42 -66.45 53.23
N PHE A 455 -16.54 -66.88 54.48
CA PHE A 455 -16.47 -66.00 55.64
C PHE A 455 -15.11 -66.15 56.29
N ARG A 456 -14.40 -65.02 56.43
CA ARG A 456 -13.21 -64.92 57.27
C ARG A 456 -13.45 -63.87 58.35
N THR A 457 -13.28 -64.22 59.62
CA THR A 457 -13.42 -63.29 60.76
C THR A 457 -12.11 -62.64 61.23
N ALA A 458 -10.99 -62.80 60.51
CA ALA A 458 -9.74 -62.11 60.82
C ALA A 458 -8.97 -61.70 59.55
N ALA A 459 -8.36 -60.52 59.58
CA ALA A 459 -7.80 -59.82 58.42
C ALA A 459 -6.76 -60.63 57.62
N GLY A 460 -6.99 -60.74 56.31
CA GLY A 460 -6.05 -61.27 55.34
C GLY A 460 -6.73 -61.45 53.98
N THR A 461 -5.97 -61.24 52.91
CA THR A 461 -6.44 -61.29 51.51
C THR A 461 -7.13 -62.61 51.21
N THR A 462 -8.35 -62.54 50.68
CA THR A 462 -9.13 -63.68 50.20
C THR A 462 -9.19 -63.56 48.68
N THR A 463 -8.59 -64.50 47.96
CA THR A 463 -8.69 -64.56 46.50
C THR A 463 -9.95 -65.33 46.12
N ILE A 464 -10.96 -64.62 45.60
CA ILE A 464 -12.26 -65.18 45.17
C ILE A 464 -12.16 -65.73 43.74
N VAL A 465 -13.03 -66.69 43.43
CA VAL A 465 -12.89 -67.70 42.37
C VAL A 465 -13.98 -67.60 41.31
N PHE A 466 -13.56 -67.94 40.08
CA PHE A 466 -14.32 -68.04 38.84
C PHE A 466 -15.45 -69.09 38.87
N PHE A 467 -16.65 -68.69 38.44
CA PHE A 467 -17.75 -69.60 38.14
C PHE A 467 -17.75 -69.93 36.65
N GLY A 468 -17.62 -71.21 36.32
CA GLY A 468 -17.89 -71.74 34.99
C GLY A 468 -19.10 -72.65 35.05
N GLN A 469 -20.15 -72.34 34.29
CA GLN A 469 -21.28 -73.25 34.13
C GLN A 469 -21.12 -74.03 32.82
N GLN A 470 -21.15 -75.36 32.89
CA GLN A 470 -21.49 -76.19 31.74
C GLN A 470 -22.97 -76.56 31.87
N TYR A 471 -23.84 -75.85 31.14
CA TYR A 471 -25.19 -76.35 30.87
C TYR A 471 -25.06 -77.44 29.81
N ALA A 472 -25.05 -78.72 30.21
CA ALA A 472 -25.49 -79.78 29.33
C ALA A 472 -27.01 -79.88 29.48
N ALA A 473 -27.73 -79.04 28.73
CA ALA A 473 -29.16 -79.24 28.57
C ALA A 473 -29.35 -80.45 27.63
N GLU A 474 -29.54 -81.63 28.21
CA GLU A 474 -30.22 -82.70 27.49
C GLU A 474 -31.69 -82.24 27.42
N ILE A 475 -32.07 -81.70 26.26
CA ILE A 475 -33.48 -81.43 25.93
C ILE A 475 -34.16 -82.81 25.87
N LEU A 476 -34.61 -83.30 27.02
CA LEU A 476 -35.60 -84.36 27.09
C LEU A 476 -36.93 -83.71 26.74
N ASN A 477 -37.25 -83.74 25.45
CA ASN A 477 -38.63 -83.58 24.99
C ASN A 477 -39.48 -84.60 25.74
N ALA A 478 -40.42 -84.10 26.54
CA ALA A 478 -41.59 -84.85 26.98
C ALA A 478 -42.78 -84.41 26.13
#